data_AF-D1PNE5-F1
#
_entry.id   AF-D1PNE5-F1
#
_cell.length_a   1.000
_cell.length_b   1.000
_cell.length_c   1.000
_cell.angle_alpha   90.00
_cell.angle_beta   90.00
_cell.angle_gamma   90.00
#
_symmetry.space_group_name_H-M   'P 1'
#
loop_
_entity.id
_entity.type
_entity.pdbx_description
1 polymer ?
#
loop_
_entity_poly.entity_id
_entity_poly.type
_entity_poly.pdbx_seq_one_letter_code
_entity_poly.pdbx_strand_id
1 'polypeptide(L)'
;MNSTAYTAMLQQMEAGAYTEVSAKNTISNLYARQMLTENEYNTLMDKADNLAANTADGETLARVVALETSVKILTEEVDALKAAVEQAGGTVTEPTTGQTGAEDDPIDAVAGMSYEKDKYYRDPTNKEVYICTVDVAYAGLPHEAVNVYFNWVRKE
;
A
#
# COMPACT_ATOMS: atom_id res chain seq x y z
N MET A 1 41.53 0.34 0.86
CA MET A 1 40.35 0.49 0.00
C MET A 1 39.52 -0.77 0.23
N ASN A 2 38.24 -0.64 0.56
CA ASN A 2 37.43 -1.81 0.87
C ASN A 2 37.04 -2.55 -0.41
N SER A 3 36.86 -3.86 -0.32
CA SER A 3 36.40 -4.70 -1.43
C SER A 3 34.97 -4.33 -1.84
N THR A 4 34.65 -4.52 -3.12
CA THR A 4 33.29 -4.31 -3.63
C THR A 4 32.28 -5.19 -2.89
N ALA A 5 32.68 -6.42 -2.53
CA ALA A 5 31.87 -7.35 -1.75
C ALA A 5 31.57 -6.80 -0.35
N TYR A 6 32.57 -6.21 0.32
CA TYR A 6 32.38 -5.58 1.63
C TYR A 6 31.34 -4.45 1.57
N THR A 7 31.53 -3.51 0.64
CA THR A 7 30.62 -2.34 0.55
C THR A 7 29.20 -2.75 0.21
N ALA A 8 29.01 -3.70 -0.70
CA ALA A 8 27.69 -4.21 -1.07
C ALA A 8 27.00 -4.94 0.10
N MET A 9 27.74 -5.78 0.82
CA MET A 9 27.20 -6.51 1.98
C MET A 9 26.75 -5.53 3.06
N LEU A 10 27.59 -4.53 3.35
CA LEU A 10 27.31 -3.51 4.36
C LEU A 10 26.01 -2.74 4.05
N GLN A 11 25.84 -2.27 2.82
CA GLN A 11 24.63 -1.55 2.40
C GLN A 11 23.37 -2.40 2.54
N GLN A 12 23.44 -3.69 2.16
CA GLN A 12 22.30 -4.59 2.26
C GLN A 12 21.94 -4.92 3.71
N MET A 13 22.93 -5.07 4.59
CA MET A 13 22.69 -5.24 6.03
C MET A 13 22.02 -3.99 6.64
N GLU A 14 22.46 -2.79 6.27
CA GLU A 14 21.86 -1.52 6.71
C GLU A 14 20.45 -1.30 6.16
N ALA A 15 20.16 -1.82 4.97
CA ALA A 15 18.83 -1.81 4.38
C ALA A 15 17.88 -2.88 4.99
N GLY A 16 18.33 -3.67 5.96
CA GLY A 16 17.52 -4.71 6.59
C GLY A 16 17.28 -5.96 5.72
N ALA A 17 18.09 -6.17 4.67
CA ALA A 17 17.93 -7.29 3.75
C ALA A 17 18.42 -8.64 4.32
N TYR A 18 19.12 -8.63 5.46
CA TYR A 18 19.65 -9.83 6.10
C TYR A 18 19.20 -9.96 7.56
N THR A 19 18.98 -11.21 7.95
CA THR A 19 18.99 -11.64 9.36
C THR A 19 20.42 -11.96 9.79
N GLU A 20 20.68 -12.05 11.09
CA GLU A 20 21.99 -12.43 11.64
C GLU A 20 22.57 -13.67 10.95
N VAL A 21 21.79 -14.76 10.89
CA VAL A 21 22.26 -16.04 10.35
C VAL A 21 22.47 -15.99 8.83
N SER A 22 21.58 -15.34 8.09
CA SER A 22 21.74 -15.22 6.63
C SER A 22 22.92 -14.33 6.25
N ALA A 23 23.16 -13.25 7.02
CA ALA A 23 24.35 -12.42 6.88
C ALA A 23 25.61 -13.25 7.14
N LYS A 24 25.71 -13.94 8.29
CA LYS A 24 26.88 -14.76 8.66
C LYS A 24 27.20 -15.83 7.62
N ASN A 25 26.18 -16.53 7.10
CA ASN A 25 26.37 -17.54 6.05
C ASN A 25 26.90 -16.92 4.75
N THR A 26 26.38 -15.75 4.36
CA THR A 26 26.82 -15.05 3.15
C THR A 26 28.25 -14.54 3.29
N ILE A 27 28.58 -13.92 4.44
CA ILE A 27 29.91 -13.42 4.78
C ILE A 27 30.94 -14.55 4.77
N SER A 28 30.60 -15.71 5.36
CA SER A 28 31.45 -16.90 5.36
C SER A 28 31.75 -17.39 3.94
N ASN A 29 30.75 -17.41 3.06
CA ASN A 29 30.92 -17.80 1.67
C ASN A 29 31.78 -16.81 0.88
N LEU A 30 31.60 -15.50 1.10
CA LEU A 30 32.41 -14.47 0.44
C LEU A 30 33.88 -14.54 0.87
N TYR A 31 34.12 -14.78 2.15
CA TYR A 31 35.48 -14.95 2.68
C TYR A 31 36.15 -16.23 2.17
N ALA A 32 35.41 -17.36 2.13
CA ALA A 32 35.91 -18.60 1.54
C ALA A 32 36.30 -18.45 0.05
N ARG A 33 35.62 -17.54 -0.67
CA ARG A 33 35.93 -17.18 -2.06
C ARG A 33 37.02 -16.11 -2.19
N GLN A 34 37.65 -15.71 -1.09
CA GLN A 34 38.68 -14.67 -1.03
C GLN A 34 38.19 -13.31 -1.58
N MET A 35 36.88 -13.07 -1.52
CA MET A 35 36.28 -11.80 -1.93
C MET A 35 36.31 -10.75 -0.80
N LEU A 36 36.59 -11.19 0.43
CA LEU A 36 36.78 -10.37 1.61
C LEU A 36 38.18 -10.61 2.18
N THR A 37 38.79 -9.56 2.71
CA THR A 37 39.95 -9.70 3.59
C THR A 37 39.51 -10.20 4.98
N GLU A 38 40.44 -10.71 5.78
CA GLU A 38 40.15 -11.16 7.16
C GLU A 38 39.57 -10.03 8.02
N ASN A 39 40.09 -8.81 7.87
CA ASN A 39 39.59 -7.65 8.60
C ASN A 39 38.16 -7.27 8.20
N GLU A 40 37.85 -7.33 6.90
CA GLU A 40 36.50 -7.08 6.37
C GLU A 40 35.51 -8.15 6.81
N TYR A 41 35.94 -9.42 6.80
CA TYR A 41 35.15 -10.53 7.31
C TYR A 41 34.80 -10.34 8.79
N ASN A 42 35.78 -10.07 9.64
CA ASN A 42 35.55 -9.86 11.08
C ASN A 42 34.61 -8.69 11.32
N THR A 43 34.82 -7.56 10.62
CA THR A 43 33.95 -6.38 10.74
C THR A 43 32.51 -6.67 10.33
N LEU A 44 32.29 -7.42 9.24
CA LEU A 44 30.95 -7.79 8.80
C LEU A 44 30.30 -8.82 9.75
N MET A 45 31.08 -9.74 10.32
CA MET A 45 30.58 -10.69 11.32
C MET A 45 30.12 -9.98 12.59
N ASP A 46 30.90 -9.03 13.10
CA ASP A 46 30.52 -8.21 14.26
C ASP A 46 29.25 -7.39 13.97
N LYS A 47 29.09 -6.88 12.75
CA LYS A 47 27.85 -6.21 12.33
C LYS A 47 26.68 -7.18 12.22
N ALA A 48 26.93 -8.41 11.76
CA ALA A 48 25.89 -9.43 11.63
C ALA A 48 25.33 -9.86 12.99
N ASP A 49 26.17 -9.92 14.03
CA ASP A 49 25.77 -10.18 15.42
C ASP A 49 24.73 -9.17 15.95
N ASN A 50 24.71 -7.95 15.39
CA ASN A 50 23.78 -6.89 15.78
C ASN A 50 22.49 -6.88 14.93
N LEU A 51 22.35 -7.79 13.95
CA LEU A 51 21.12 -7.94 13.17
C LEU A 51 20.08 -8.76 13.94
N ALA A 52 18.82 -8.65 13.51
CA ALA A 52 17.74 -9.46 14.10
C ALA A 52 18.07 -10.96 13.99
N ALA A 53 18.02 -11.64 15.14
CA ALA A 53 18.26 -13.08 15.24
C ALA A 53 17.25 -13.85 14.37
N ASN A 54 17.68 -14.99 13.83
CA ASN A 54 16.92 -15.84 12.91
C ASN A 54 15.81 -16.63 13.64
N THR A 55 14.86 -15.93 14.23
CA THR A 55 13.58 -16.46 14.70
C THR A 55 12.52 -16.20 13.62
N ALA A 56 11.42 -16.96 13.63
CA ALA A 56 10.27 -16.65 12.76
C ALA A 56 9.83 -15.18 12.92
N ASP A 57 10.03 -14.61 14.11
CA ASP A 57 9.76 -13.21 14.42
C ASP A 57 10.78 -12.26 13.80
N GLY A 58 12.06 -12.63 13.71
CA GLY A 58 13.11 -11.83 13.08
C GLY A 58 13.03 -11.81 11.55
N GLU A 59 12.69 -12.93 10.92
CA GLU A 59 12.38 -12.98 9.48
C GLU A 59 11.10 -12.18 9.17
N THR A 60 10.08 -12.30 10.03
CA THR A 60 8.88 -11.48 9.94
C THR A 60 9.23 -10.00 10.09
N LEU A 61 10.09 -9.62 11.04
CA LEU A 61 10.50 -8.24 11.25
C LEU A 61 11.28 -7.69 10.05
N ALA A 62 12.22 -8.44 9.47
CA ALA A 62 12.95 -8.03 8.27
C ALA A 62 12.00 -7.83 7.08
N ARG A 63 11.04 -8.75 6.89
CA ARG A 63 10.01 -8.62 5.85
C ARG A 63 9.10 -7.42 6.10
N VAL A 64 8.74 -7.13 7.35
CA VAL A 64 7.95 -5.95 7.73
C VAL A 64 8.73 -4.66 7.41
N VAL A 65 10.00 -4.55 7.79
CA VAL A 65 10.84 -3.37 7.50
C VAL A 65 11.00 -3.14 5.98
N ALA A 66 11.20 -4.22 5.21
CA ALA A 66 11.25 -4.13 3.75
C ALA A 66 9.90 -3.68 3.14
N LEU A 67 8.79 -4.15 3.71
CA LEU A 67 7.44 -3.75 3.31
C LEU A 67 7.20 -2.27 3.65
N GLU A 68 7.53 -1.83 4.87
CA GLU A 68 7.40 -0.44 5.32
C GLU A 68 8.21 0.50 4.42
N THR A 69 9.43 0.11 4.05
CA THR A 69 10.28 0.87 3.13
C THR A 69 9.62 0.98 1.74
N SER A 70 9.10 -0.13 1.21
CA SER A 70 8.43 -0.16 -0.09
C SER A 70 7.15 0.69 -0.07
N VAL A 71 6.36 0.62 1.00
CA VAL A 71 5.15 1.43 1.21
C VAL A 71 5.49 2.92 1.28
N LYS A 72 6.57 3.29 1.96
CA LYS A 72 7.04 4.67 2.02
C LYS A 72 7.40 5.20 0.62
N ILE A 73 8.18 4.45 -0.15
CA ILE A 73 8.57 4.83 -1.53
C ILE A 73 7.31 4.99 -2.40
N LEU A 74 6.39 4.02 -2.36
CA LEU A 74 5.15 4.10 -3.13
C LEU A 74 4.28 5.30 -2.73
N THR A 75 4.25 5.65 -1.45
CA THR A 75 3.52 6.84 -0.97
C THR A 75 4.13 8.12 -1.54
N GLU A 76 5.46 8.24 -1.49
CA GLU A 76 6.18 9.39 -2.07
C GLU A 76 5.99 9.50 -3.60
N GLU A 77 6.01 8.37 -4.31
CA GLU A 77 5.73 8.33 -5.76
C GLU A 77 4.28 8.73 -6.08
N VAL A 78 3.31 8.25 -5.31
CA VAL A 78 1.90 8.63 -5.44
C VAL A 78 1.72 10.13 -5.21
N ASP A 79 2.30 10.68 -4.15
CA ASP A 79 2.22 12.12 -3.87
C ASP A 79 2.83 12.97 -4.99
N ALA A 80 3.97 12.53 -5.53
CA ALA A 80 4.59 13.18 -6.68
C ALA A 80 3.71 13.14 -7.94
N LEU A 81 3.06 12.00 -8.21
CA LEU A 81 2.11 11.85 -9.30
C LEU A 81 0.88 12.74 -9.11
N LYS A 82 0.32 12.79 -7.88
CA LYS A 82 -0.82 13.66 -7.56
C LYS A 82 -0.49 15.12 -7.85
N ALA A 83 0.67 15.60 -7.38
CA ALA A 83 1.13 16.95 -7.63
C ALA A 83 1.34 17.24 -9.13
N ALA A 84 1.86 16.28 -9.89
CA ALA A 84 2.04 16.43 -11.34
C ALA A 84 0.71 16.53 -12.10
N VAL A 85 -0.30 15.75 -11.69
CA VAL A 85 -1.66 15.80 -12.26
C VAL A 85 -2.32 17.15 -11.98
N GLU A 86 -2.21 17.65 -10.75
CA GLU A 86 -2.74 18.98 -10.37
C GLU A 86 -2.08 20.11 -11.15
N GLN A 87 -0.75 20.06 -11.33
CA GLN A 87 -0.02 21.05 -12.15
C GLN A 87 -0.41 21.01 -13.62
N ALA A 88 -0.79 19.84 -14.15
CA ALA A 88 -1.30 19.67 -15.51
C ALA A 88 -2.76 20.10 -15.69
N GLY A 89 -3.41 20.62 -14.62
CA GLY A 89 -4.80 21.05 -14.64
C GLY A 89 -5.82 19.90 -14.51
N GLY A 90 -5.37 18.70 -14.15
CA GLY A 90 -6.23 17.58 -13.79
C GLY A 90 -6.59 17.61 -12.30
N THR A 91 -7.75 17.06 -11.95
CA THR A 91 -8.13 16.81 -10.55
C THR A 91 -7.81 15.37 -10.18
N VAL A 92 -7.03 15.17 -9.11
CA VAL A 92 -6.87 13.86 -8.48
C VAL A 92 -8.10 13.63 -7.61
N THR A 93 -8.96 12.70 -8.00
CA THR A 93 -10.05 12.23 -7.14
C THR A 93 -9.52 11.13 -6.22
N GLU A 94 -9.70 11.27 -4.91
CA GLU A 94 -9.43 10.18 -3.98
C GLU A 94 -10.28 8.96 -4.35
N PRO A 95 -9.74 7.73 -4.33
CA PRO A 95 -10.56 6.54 -4.50
C PRO A 95 -11.61 6.52 -3.39
N THR A 96 -12.88 6.56 -3.78
CA THR A 96 -14.01 6.42 -2.86
C THR A 96 -13.90 5.06 -2.18
N THR A 97 -14.01 5.05 -0.85
CA THR A 97 -13.81 3.88 0.01
C THR A 97 -14.68 2.69 -0.44
N GLY A 98 -14.02 1.63 -0.91
CA GLY A 98 -14.50 0.24 -0.91
C GLY A 98 -15.63 -0.16 -1.87
N GLN A 99 -16.48 0.78 -2.30
CA GLN A 99 -17.63 0.51 -3.17
C GLN A 99 -17.48 1.28 -4.47
N THR A 100 -17.50 0.56 -5.58
CA THR A 100 -17.32 1.12 -6.94
C THR A 100 -18.55 1.88 -7.44
N GLY A 101 -19.70 1.65 -6.81
CA GLY A 101 -20.99 2.14 -7.26
C GLY A 101 -21.45 1.46 -8.54
N ALA A 102 -20.96 0.24 -8.81
CA ALA A 102 -21.46 -0.64 -9.85
C ALA A 102 -22.73 -1.36 -9.40
N GLU A 103 -23.47 -1.98 -10.34
CA GLU A 103 -24.73 -2.65 -10.00
C GLU A 103 -24.51 -3.81 -9.01
N ASP A 104 -23.42 -4.55 -9.12
CA ASP A 104 -23.02 -5.66 -8.25
C ASP A 104 -22.24 -5.21 -7.00
N ASP A 105 -21.83 -3.94 -6.93
CA ASP A 105 -21.09 -3.34 -5.81
C ASP A 105 -21.55 -1.89 -5.56
N PRO A 106 -22.80 -1.71 -5.06
CA PRO A 106 -23.38 -0.38 -4.84
C PRO A 106 -22.74 0.34 -3.66
N ILE A 107 -22.71 1.67 -3.72
CA ILE A 107 -22.27 2.54 -2.62
C ILE A 107 -23.36 2.57 -1.54
N ASP A 108 -23.01 2.40 -0.27
CA ASP A 108 -23.99 2.56 0.80
C ASP A 108 -24.40 4.04 0.92
N ALA A 109 -25.69 4.31 0.73
CA ALA A 109 -26.24 5.66 0.72
C ALA A 109 -26.24 6.26 2.13
N VAL A 110 -25.91 7.55 2.21
CA VAL A 110 -25.96 8.34 3.44
C VAL A 110 -26.75 9.62 3.18
N ALA A 111 -27.66 9.96 4.08
CA ALA A 111 -28.41 11.21 4.01
C ALA A 111 -27.45 12.42 4.01
N GLY A 112 -27.64 13.35 3.07
CA GLY A 112 -26.80 14.54 2.95
C GLY A 112 -25.52 14.36 2.12
N MET A 113 -25.34 13.24 1.43
CA MET A 113 -24.21 13.04 0.53
C MET A 113 -24.46 13.63 -0.88
N SER A 114 -23.39 13.73 -1.65
CA SER A 114 -23.46 13.91 -3.10
C SER A 114 -23.60 12.56 -3.78
N TYR A 115 -24.60 12.45 -4.66
CA TYR A 115 -24.85 11.30 -5.50
C TYR A 115 -24.37 11.60 -6.92
N GLU A 116 -23.71 10.62 -7.53
CA GLU A 116 -23.13 10.70 -8.85
C GLU A 116 -24.02 9.96 -9.85
N LYS A 117 -24.20 10.55 -11.02
CA LYS A 117 -24.95 9.95 -12.11
C LYS A 117 -24.36 8.60 -12.52
N ASP A 118 -25.24 7.67 -12.88
CA ASP A 118 -24.94 6.31 -13.36
C ASP A 118 -24.24 5.41 -12.31
N LYS A 119 -24.23 5.84 -11.04
CA LYS A 119 -23.80 5.02 -9.89
C LYS A 119 -24.99 4.39 -9.17
N TYR A 120 -24.74 3.22 -8.59
CA TYR A 120 -25.70 2.46 -7.80
C TYR A 120 -25.48 2.71 -6.31
N TYR A 121 -26.59 2.90 -5.60
CA TYR A 121 -26.64 3.23 -4.20
C TYR A 121 -27.56 2.26 -3.44
N ARG A 122 -27.04 1.65 -2.37
CA ARG A 122 -27.81 0.81 -1.46
C ARG A 122 -28.38 1.68 -0.35
N ASP A 123 -29.70 1.68 -0.24
CA ASP A 123 -30.36 2.40 0.83
C ASP A 123 -30.26 1.63 2.16
N PRO A 124 -29.74 2.25 3.23
CA PRO A 124 -29.52 1.56 4.50
C PRO A 124 -30.82 1.17 5.21
N THR A 125 -31.94 1.81 4.90
CA THR A 125 -33.23 1.67 5.60
C THR A 125 -34.02 0.48 5.09
N ASN A 126 -34.13 0.34 3.77
CA ASN A 126 -34.95 -0.70 3.14
C ASN A 126 -34.12 -1.81 2.45
N LYS A 127 -32.79 -1.67 2.39
CA LYS A 127 -31.85 -2.59 1.74
C LYS A 127 -32.10 -2.77 0.24
N GLU A 128 -32.67 -1.75 -0.41
CA GLU A 128 -32.87 -1.73 -1.85
C GLU A 128 -31.76 -0.94 -2.54
N VAL A 129 -31.52 -1.30 -3.81
CA VAL A 129 -30.50 -0.67 -4.65
C VAL A 129 -31.18 0.21 -5.69
N TYR A 130 -30.64 1.41 -5.84
CA TYR A 130 -31.14 2.44 -6.72
C TYR A 130 -30.01 2.97 -7.61
N ILE A 131 -30.29 3.27 -8.87
CA ILE A 131 -29.35 3.97 -9.76
C ILE A 131 -29.66 5.46 -9.74
N CYS A 132 -28.63 6.29 -9.55
CA CYS A 132 -28.78 7.74 -9.64
C CYS A 132 -28.74 8.19 -11.11
N THR A 133 -29.66 9.05 -11.52
CA THR A 133 -29.82 9.47 -12.93
C THR A 133 -29.21 10.83 -13.23
N VAL A 134 -28.78 11.57 -12.19
CA VAL A 134 -28.22 12.93 -12.27
C VAL A 134 -27.20 13.15 -11.15
N ASP A 135 -26.20 14.00 -11.37
CA ASP A 135 -25.32 14.44 -10.27
C ASP A 135 -26.09 15.39 -9.34
N VAL A 136 -26.22 15.03 -8.07
CA VAL A 136 -27.04 15.79 -7.11
C VAL A 136 -26.50 15.71 -5.69
N ALA A 137 -26.41 16.86 -5.02
CA ALA A 137 -26.27 16.91 -3.56
C ALA A 137 -27.68 16.82 -2.95
N TYR A 138 -27.99 15.71 -2.28
CA TYR A 138 -29.34 15.44 -1.77
C TYR A 138 -29.34 15.16 -0.27
N ALA A 139 -30.21 15.88 0.45
CA ALA A 139 -30.31 15.78 1.90
C ALA A 139 -30.93 14.45 2.38
N GLY A 140 -31.73 13.80 1.53
CA GLY A 140 -32.44 12.56 1.84
C GLY A 140 -31.73 11.29 1.38
N LEU A 141 -32.48 10.19 1.41
CA LEU A 141 -32.05 8.86 0.96
C LEU A 141 -32.68 8.48 -0.40
N PRO A 142 -32.10 7.54 -1.17
CA PRO A 142 -32.57 7.22 -2.52
C PRO A 142 -34.06 6.85 -2.62
N HIS A 143 -34.61 6.12 -1.63
CA HIS A 143 -36.02 5.73 -1.62
C HIS A 143 -37.00 6.92 -1.53
N GLU A 144 -36.54 8.10 -1.10
CA GLU A 144 -37.37 9.29 -0.91
C GLU A 144 -37.51 10.12 -2.20
N ALA A 145 -36.66 9.88 -3.20
CA ALA A 145 -36.60 10.66 -4.45
C ALA A 145 -36.61 9.78 -5.72
N VAL A 146 -37.31 8.63 -5.64
CA VAL A 146 -37.50 7.73 -6.79
C VAL A 146 -38.29 8.43 -7.90
N ASN A 147 -37.86 8.24 -9.16
CA ASN A 147 -38.34 8.91 -10.37
C ASN A 147 -38.04 10.42 -10.45
N VAL A 148 -37.28 10.96 -9.49
CA VAL A 148 -36.78 12.35 -9.52
C VAL A 148 -35.28 12.35 -9.77
N TYR A 149 -34.53 11.71 -8.87
CA TYR A 149 -33.07 11.59 -8.95
C TYR A 149 -32.59 10.15 -9.02
N PHE A 150 -33.45 9.19 -8.61
CA PHE A 150 -33.09 7.79 -8.50
C PHE A 150 -34.12 6.90 -9.20
N ASN A 151 -33.68 5.78 -9.75
CA ASN A 151 -34.56 4.71 -10.22
C ASN A 151 -34.30 3.44 -9.41
N TRP A 152 -35.37 2.74 -9.03
CA TRP A 152 -35.27 1.45 -8.36
C TRP A 152 -34.70 0.38 -9.29
N VAL A 153 -33.80 -0.46 -8.77
CA VAL A 153 -33.12 -1.51 -9.55
C VAL A 153 -33.49 -2.90 -9.02
N ARG A 154 -33.19 -3.16 -7.75
CA ARG A 154 -33.44 -4.46 -7.11
C ARG A 154 -33.50 -4.35 -5.58
N LYS A 155 -33.94 -5.44 -4.95
CA LYS A 155 -33.84 -5.64 -3.51
C LYS A 155 -32.73 -6.65 -3.20
N GLU A 156 -32.00 -6.41 -2.11
CA GLU A 156 -31.03 -7.35 -1.55
C GLU A 156 -31.54 -8.06 -0.29
#